data_AF-A0A7C4C1X1-F1
#
_entry.id   AF-A0A7C4C1X1-F1
#
_cell.length_a   1.000
_cell.length_b   1.000
_cell.length_c   1.000
_cell.angle_alpha   90.00
_cell.angle_beta   90.00
_cell.angle_gamma   90.00
#
_symmetry.space_group_name_H-M   'P 1'
#
loop_
_entity.id
_entity.type
_entity.pdbx_description
1 polymer ?
#
loop_
_entity_poly.entity_id
_entity_poly.type
_entity_poly.pdbx_seq_one_letter_code
_entity_poly.pdbx_strand_id
1 'polypeptide(L)'
;MPRLRLGLAAWVVAAAAGFSDPQPRPAAAVRLGESAPELPQGAVKGKLAVLVFAERATPLPEHVLKKLEECGAVAVLVSRQPPEEGVKGYTVAADPEERLTRRFLKTGSAVILVDGEGVVRAVAPSGADPAALAARWRAGKVLFESACARCHTEDGAPEYYSFNIKKLAGIGNRLTPAEILERTNPVPMGLNHYSIRAFLYTKEEIDALITYVAGL
;
A
#
# COMPACT_ATOMS: atom_id res chain seq x y z
N MET A 1 -53.35 25.18 18.39
CA MET A 1 -51.89 25.20 18.11
C MET A 1 -51.42 23.77 17.87
N PRO A 2 -51.15 23.33 16.62
CA PRO A 2 -50.54 22.03 16.36
C PRO A 2 -49.02 22.18 16.22
N ARG A 3 -48.26 21.30 16.90
CA ARG A 3 -46.81 21.16 16.75
C ARG A 3 -46.52 20.38 15.48
N LEU A 4 -45.96 21.04 14.47
CA LEU A 4 -45.34 20.39 13.31
C LEU A 4 -44.08 19.64 13.77
N ARG A 5 -44.12 18.30 13.69
CA ARG A 5 -42.92 17.46 13.71
C ARG A 5 -42.29 17.53 12.31
N LEU A 6 -41.19 18.26 12.18
CA LEU A 6 -40.29 18.15 11.03
C LEU A 6 -39.53 16.83 11.16
N GLY A 7 -39.98 15.82 10.41
CA GLY A 7 -39.17 14.64 10.15
C GLY A 7 -37.98 15.03 9.28
N LEU A 8 -36.77 14.83 9.80
CA LEU A 8 -35.58 14.83 8.95
C LEU A 8 -35.69 13.62 8.01
N ALA A 9 -36.05 13.90 6.76
CA ALA A 9 -35.84 12.98 5.66
C ALA A 9 -34.32 12.83 5.47
N ALA A 10 -33.80 11.65 5.81
CA ALA A 10 -32.47 11.21 5.43
C ALA A 10 -32.42 11.14 3.89
N TRP A 11 -31.85 12.17 3.27
CA TRP A 11 -31.51 12.12 1.85
C TRP A 11 -30.19 11.38 1.70
N VAL A 12 -30.32 10.19 1.12
CA VAL A 12 -29.25 9.41 0.52
C VAL A 12 -28.55 10.25 -0.55
N VAL A 13 -27.25 10.49 -0.40
CA VAL A 13 -26.36 10.80 -1.52
C VAL A 13 -25.47 9.58 -1.73
N ALA A 14 -26.05 8.58 -2.36
CA ALA A 14 -25.31 7.59 -3.13
C ALA A 14 -24.96 8.25 -4.46
N ALA A 15 -23.84 8.96 -4.51
CA ALA A 15 -23.26 9.47 -5.75
C ALA A 15 -21.90 8.82 -5.96
N ALA A 16 -21.92 7.81 -6.82
CA ALA A 16 -20.83 7.31 -7.66
C ALA A 16 -19.45 7.93 -7.39
N ALA A 17 -18.66 7.26 -6.57
CA ALA A 17 -17.22 7.31 -6.69
C ALA A 17 -16.77 5.88 -7.02
N GLY A 18 -16.29 5.71 -8.25
CA GLY A 18 -15.53 4.54 -8.66
C GLY A 18 -14.22 4.48 -7.88
N PHE A 19 -14.32 4.15 -6.60
CA PHE A 19 -13.20 3.67 -5.83
C PHE A 19 -12.88 2.29 -6.38
N SER A 20 -11.63 2.11 -6.80
CA SER A 20 -11.09 0.80 -7.17
C SER A 20 -11.47 -0.23 -6.10
N ASP A 21 -11.74 -1.45 -6.55
CA ASP A 21 -12.19 -2.59 -5.75
C ASP A 21 -11.65 -2.55 -4.31
N PRO A 22 -12.48 -2.84 -3.29
CA PRO A 22 -12.03 -2.92 -1.91
C PRO A 22 -10.83 -3.85 -1.87
N GLN A 23 -9.65 -3.30 -1.59
CA GLN A 23 -8.46 -4.12 -1.39
C GLN A 23 -8.81 -5.10 -0.25
N PRO A 24 -8.71 -6.42 -0.50
CA PRO A 24 -9.05 -7.39 0.52
C PRO A 24 -8.15 -7.12 1.74
N ARG A 25 -8.69 -7.37 2.94
CA ARG A 25 -7.84 -7.38 4.14
C ARG A 25 -6.65 -8.29 3.85
N PRO A 26 -5.40 -7.85 4.07
CA PRO A 26 -4.27 -8.74 3.88
C PRO A 26 -4.56 -9.98 4.73
N ALA A 27 -4.45 -11.15 4.13
CA ALA A 27 -4.68 -12.39 4.85
C ALA A 27 -3.80 -12.42 6.10
N ALA A 28 -4.25 -13.09 7.16
CA ALA A 28 -3.58 -13.15 8.48
C ALA A 28 -2.08 -13.47 8.45
N ALA A 29 -1.62 -13.99 7.31
CA ALA A 29 -0.25 -14.27 6.94
C ALA A 29 0.63 -13.05 6.63
N VAL A 30 0.12 -11.84 6.40
CA VAL A 30 0.94 -10.70 5.98
C VAL A 30 0.48 -9.48 6.75
N ARG A 31 1.37 -8.88 7.52
CA ARG A 31 1.03 -7.71 8.34
C ARG A 31 1.80 -6.51 7.82
N LEU A 32 1.06 -5.46 7.49
CA LEU A 32 1.61 -4.18 7.04
C LEU A 32 2.35 -3.51 8.21
N GLY A 33 3.48 -2.87 7.95
CA GLY A 33 4.30 -2.25 8.99
C GLY A 33 5.08 -3.23 9.87
N GLU A 34 5.07 -4.53 9.56
CA GLU A 34 5.87 -5.54 10.25
C GLU A 34 7.00 -6.07 9.36
N SER A 35 8.13 -6.40 9.98
CA SER A 35 9.22 -7.12 9.33
C SER A 35 8.74 -8.50 8.89
N ALA A 36 9.10 -8.90 7.67
CA ALA A 36 8.84 -10.25 7.16
C ALA A 36 10.16 -11.01 7.05
N PRO A 37 10.65 -11.63 8.15
CA PRO A 37 11.97 -12.24 8.23
C PRO A 37 12.17 -13.40 7.25
N GLU A 38 11.08 -14.02 6.81
CA GLU A 38 11.08 -15.09 5.82
C GLU A 38 11.32 -14.63 4.37
N LEU A 39 11.25 -13.33 4.10
CA LEU A 39 11.56 -12.77 2.79
C LEU A 39 13.07 -12.77 2.55
N PRO A 40 13.53 -12.78 1.29
CA PRO A 40 14.96 -12.80 0.95
C PRO A 40 15.65 -11.49 1.38
N GLN A 41 15.99 -11.37 2.66
CA GLN A 41 16.55 -10.16 3.28
C GLN A 41 17.80 -9.65 2.56
N GLY A 42 18.65 -10.56 2.08
CA GLY A 42 19.84 -10.21 1.30
C GLY A 42 19.53 -9.51 -0.04
N ALA A 43 18.37 -9.77 -0.64
CA ALA A 43 17.94 -9.14 -1.89
C ALA A 43 17.30 -7.76 -1.69
N VAL A 44 16.80 -7.47 -0.48
CA VAL A 44 16.03 -6.25 -0.18
C VAL A 44 16.79 -5.26 0.71
N LYS A 45 17.88 -5.67 1.37
CA LYS A 45 18.61 -4.84 2.32
C LYS A 45 19.01 -3.47 1.73
N GLY A 46 18.55 -2.40 2.38
CA GLY A 46 18.86 -1.02 2.01
C GLY A 46 18.17 -0.52 0.73
N LYS A 47 17.21 -1.26 0.18
CA LYS A 47 16.49 -0.89 -1.05
C LYS A 47 14.99 -1.07 -0.87
N LEU A 48 14.20 -0.24 -1.53
CA LEU A 48 12.80 -0.55 -1.75
C LEU A 48 12.73 -1.74 -2.71
N ALA A 49 11.93 -2.76 -2.41
CA ALA A 49 11.83 -3.96 -3.21
C ALA A 49 10.38 -4.33 -3.48
N VAL A 50 10.09 -4.74 -4.71
CA VAL A 50 8.80 -5.34 -5.07
C VAL A 50 9.01 -6.82 -5.30
N LEU A 51 8.44 -7.62 -4.41
CA LEU A 51 8.40 -9.07 -4.52
C LEU A 51 7.23 -9.47 -5.40
N VAL A 52 7.51 -10.20 -6.48
CA VAL A 52 6.50 -10.76 -7.37
C VAL A 52 6.49 -12.27 -7.20
N PHE A 53 5.36 -12.82 -6.77
CA PHE A 53 5.17 -14.25 -6.55
C PHE A 53 4.53 -14.87 -7.78
N ALA A 54 5.15 -15.92 -8.31
CA ALA A 54 4.63 -16.65 -9.46
C ALA A 54 4.96 -18.15 -9.38
N GLU A 55 4.02 -18.99 -9.80
CA GLU A 55 4.23 -20.45 -9.89
C GLU A 55 5.40 -20.79 -10.84
N ARG A 56 5.55 -20.00 -11.91
CA ARG A 56 6.70 -20.05 -12.83
C ARG A 56 7.33 -18.67 -12.92
N ALA A 57 8.66 -18.65 -12.95
CA ALA A 57 9.42 -17.43 -13.09
C ALA A 57 9.23 -16.82 -14.49
N THR A 58 8.23 -15.96 -14.66
CA THR A 58 8.08 -15.14 -15.88
C THR A 58 8.82 -13.82 -15.68
N PRO A 59 9.77 -13.46 -16.56
CA PRO A 59 10.42 -12.15 -16.51
C PRO A 59 9.41 -11.00 -16.55
N LEU A 60 9.63 -9.97 -15.73
CA LEU A 60 8.88 -8.72 -15.88
C LEU A 60 9.30 -8.02 -17.19
N PRO A 61 8.36 -7.33 -17.88
CA PRO A 61 8.72 -6.53 -19.05
C PRO A 61 9.76 -5.46 -18.72
N GLU A 62 10.70 -5.19 -19.64
CA GLU A 62 11.79 -4.23 -19.44
C GLU A 62 11.30 -2.84 -19.03
N HIS A 63 10.19 -2.38 -19.60
CA HIS A 63 9.59 -1.09 -19.24
C HIS A 63 9.09 -1.03 -17.79
N VAL A 64 8.70 -2.16 -17.18
CA VAL A 64 8.32 -2.24 -15.76
C VAL A 64 9.57 -2.15 -14.89
N LEU A 65 10.65 -2.83 -15.27
CA LEU A 65 11.92 -2.80 -14.55
C LEU A 65 12.51 -1.39 -14.54
N LYS A 66 12.50 -0.70 -15.68
CA LYS A 66 12.93 0.70 -15.78
C LYS A 66 12.13 1.62 -14.86
N LYS A 67 10.80 1.48 -14.83
CA LYS A 67 9.94 2.27 -13.95
C LYS A 67 10.20 1.98 -12.47
N LEU A 68 10.49 0.73 -12.10
CA LEU A 68 10.88 0.38 -10.74
C LEU A 68 12.20 1.06 -10.36
N GLU A 69 13.18 1.06 -11.25
CA GLU A 69 14.46 1.74 -11.04
C GLU A 69 14.29 3.26 -10.88
N GLU A 70 13.45 3.90 -11.70
CA GLU A 70 13.07 5.31 -11.56
C GLU A 70 12.41 5.58 -10.19
N CYS A 71 11.67 4.61 -9.66
CA CYS A 71 11.10 4.64 -8.32
C CYS A 71 12.10 4.28 -7.20
N GLY A 72 13.37 4.00 -7.52
CA GLY A 72 14.37 3.55 -6.54
C GLY A 72 14.07 2.16 -5.97
N ALA A 73 13.26 1.37 -6.68
CA ALA A 73 12.84 0.04 -6.29
C ALA A 73 13.54 -1.03 -7.14
N VAL A 74 13.74 -2.22 -6.55
CA VAL A 74 14.21 -3.41 -7.27
C VAL A 74 13.10 -4.44 -7.39
N ALA A 75 13.10 -5.19 -8.49
CA ALA A 75 12.23 -6.36 -8.64
C ALA A 75 12.91 -7.60 -8.05
N VAL A 76 12.16 -8.34 -7.23
CA VAL A 76 12.57 -9.66 -6.75
C VAL A 76 11.50 -10.66 -7.16
N LEU A 77 11.87 -11.61 -8.01
CA LEU A 77 10.97 -12.69 -8.41
C LEU A 77 11.10 -13.83 -7.42
N VAL A 78 10.00 -14.18 -6.77
CA VAL A 78 9.92 -15.31 -5.84
C VAL A 78 9.18 -16.43 -6.55
N SER A 79 9.89 -17.53 -6.81
CA SER A 79 9.32 -18.68 -7.51
C SER A 79 9.88 -19.99 -6.99
N ARG A 80 9.07 -21.05 -7.12
CA ARG A 80 9.46 -22.43 -6.84
C ARG A 80 10.53 -22.93 -7.82
N GLN A 81 10.42 -22.52 -9.08
CA GLN A 81 11.34 -22.90 -10.14
C GLN A 81 12.07 -21.63 -10.59
N PRO A 82 13.23 -21.29 -9.97
CA PRO A 82 14.04 -20.21 -10.47
C PRO A 82 14.44 -20.51 -11.92
N PRO A 83 14.57 -19.50 -12.78
CA PRO A 83 15.03 -19.71 -14.15
C PRO A 83 16.45 -20.33 -14.13
N GLU A 84 16.73 -21.25 -15.05
CA GLU A 84 18.01 -21.96 -15.14
C GLU A 84 19.19 -21.02 -15.41
N GLU A 85 18.93 -19.88 -16.05
CA GLU A 85 19.89 -18.80 -16.29
C GLU A 85 19.44 -17.50 -15.63
N GLY A 86 20.41 -16.72 -15.15
CA GLY A 86 20.17 -15.42 -14.54
C GLY A 86 19.52 -14.46 -15.54
N VAL A 87 18.25 -14.14 -15.32
CA VAL A 87 17.54 -13.17 -16.16
C VAL A 87 17.94 -11.76 -15.72
N LYS A 88 18.32 -10.93 -16.69
CA LYS A 88 18.74 -9.56 -16.43
C LYS A 88 17.59 -8.72 -15.84
N GLY A 89 17.92 -7.94 -14.82
CA GLY A 89 17.05 -6.88 -14.30
C GLY A 89 16.18 -7.23 -13.09
N TYR A 90 16.26 -8.45 -12.54
CA TYR A 90 15.64 -8.78 -11.25
C TYR A 90 16.47 -9.79 -10.46
N THR A 91 16.33 -9.77 -9.13
CA THR A 91 16.89 -10.79 -8.25
C THR A 91 15.91 -11.96 -8.16
N VAL A 92 16.40 -13.20 -8.21
CA VAL A 92 15.55 -14.37 -8.00
C VAL A 92 15.77 -14.89 -6.58
N ALA A 93 14.67 -15.08 -5.86
CA ALA A 93 14.67 -15.78 -4.59
C ALA A 93 13.95 -17.12 -4.77
N ALA A 94 14.68 -18.21 -4.52
CA ALA A 94 14.11 -19.55 -4.57
C ALA A 94 13.20 -19.79 -3.35
N ASP A 95 12.00 -20.29 -3.59
CA ASP A 95 11.08 -20.77 -2.54
C ASP A 95 10.77 -22.27 -2.78
N PRO A 96 11.76 -23.16 -2.61
CA PRO A 96 11.65 -24.56 -3.02
C PRO A 96 10.60 -25.35 -2.22
N GLU A 97 10.31 -24.93 -0.98
CA GLU A 97 9.30 -25.55 -0.11
C GLU A 97 7.89 -24.95 -0.30
N GLU A 98 7.71 -24.00 -1.23
CA GLU A 98 6.47 -23.25 -1.48
C GLU A 98 5.88 -22.58 -0.23
N ARG A 99 6.70 -22.28 0.79
CA ARG A 99 6.18 -21.71 2.05
C ARG A 99 5.61 -20.31 1.82
N LEU A 100 6.33 -19.50 1.05
CA LEU A 100 5.92 -18.13 0.74
C LEU A 100 4.89 -18.16 -0.38
N THR A 101 5.18 -18.87 -1.45
CA THR A 101 4.37 -18.96 -2.67
C THR A 101 2.96 -19.44 -2.36
N ARG A 102 2.77 -20.51 -1.56
CA ARG A 102 1.43 -20.95 -1.14
C ARG A 102 0.76 -19.93 -0.23
N ARG A 103 1.49 -19.33 0.70
CA ARG A 103 0.95 -18.37 1.66
C ARG A 103 0.41 -17.13 0.95
N PHE A 104 1.15 -16.57 -0.01
CA PHE A 104 0.77 -15.35 -0.70
C PHE A 104 -0.20 -15.62 -1.86
N LEU A 105 0.05 -16.60 -2.73
CA LEU A 105 -0.85 -16.88 -3.87
C LEU A 105 -2.23 -17.37 -3.43
N LYS A 106 -2.34 -18.20 -2.38
CA LYS A 106 -3.67 -18.62 -1.86
C LYS A 106 -4.51 -17.47 -1.33
N THR A 107 -3.87 -16.36 -0.99
CA THR A 107 -4.53 -15.17 -0.44
C THR A 107 -4.88 -14.16 -1.52
N GLY A 108 -4.67 -14.51 -2.79
CA GLY A 108 -4.88 -13.63 -3.94
C GLY A 108 -3.81 -12.55 -4.08
N SER A 109 -2.83 -12.48 -3.17
CA SER A 109 -1.77 -11.49 -3.13
C SER A 109 -0.53 -12.01 -3.88
N ALA A 110 -0.09 -11.32 -4.92
CA ALA A 110 1.11 -11.75 -5.67
C ALA A 110 2.18 -10.67 -5.81
N VAL A 111 1.90 -9.45 -5.35
CA VAL A 111 2.85 -8.33 -5.40
C VAL A 111 2.95 -7.70 -4.01
N ILE A 112 4.16 -7.67 -3.47
CA ILE A 112 4.44 -7.14 -2.13
C ILE A 112 5.54 -6.11 -2.21
N LEU A 113 5.28 -4.94 -1.66
CA LEU A 113 6.28 -3.90 -1.50
C LEU A 113 6.92 -4.03 -0.11
N VAL A 114 8.24 -4.06 -0.07
CA VAL A 114 9.05 -4.17 1.14
C VAL A 114 10.09 -3.06 1.13
N ASP A 115 10.35 -2.41 2.27
CA ASP A 115 11.41 -1.40 2.35
C ASP A 115 12.80 -2.00 2.62
N GLY A 116 13.80 -1.11 2.76
CA GLY A 116 15.19 -1.49 2.98
C GLY A 116 15.48 -2.16 4.33
N GLU A 117 14.52 -2.11 5.26
CA GLU A 117 14.59 -2.81 6.56
C GLU A 117 13.85 -4.15 6.55
N GLY A 118 13.27 -4.53 5.41
CA GLY A 118 12.52 -5.77 5.29
C GLY A 118 11.09 -5.66 5.83
N VAL A 119 10.56 -4.44 6.01
CA VAL A 119 9.18 -4.19 6.49
C VAL A 119 8.21 -4.21 5.32
N VAL A 120 7.08 -4.91 5.49
CA VAL A 120 6.03 -4.96 4.45
C VAL A 120 5.26 -3.65 4.42
N ARG A 121 5.32 -2.94 3.30
CA ARG A 121 4.75 -1.61 3.12
C ARG A 121 3.49 -1.58 2.28
N ALA A 122 3.31 -2.53 1.36
CA ALA A 122 2.06 -2.66 0.61
C ALA A 122 1.89 -4.08 0.10
N VAL A 123 0.63 -4.48 -0.09
CA VAL A 123 0.25 -5.75 -0.69
C VAL A 123 -0.79 -5.46 -1.77
N ALA A 124 -0.64 -6.09 -2.93
CA ALA A 124 -1.57 -5.97 -4.04
C ALA A 124 -1.93 -7.35 -4.61
N PRO A 125 -3.13 -7.47 -5.21
CA PRO A 125 -3.58 -8.73 -5.79
C PRO A 125 -2.70 -9.15 -6.97
N SER A 126 -2.81 -10.42 -7.35
CA SER A 126 -2.18 -10.94 -8.56
C SER A 126 -2.60 -10.17 -9.80
N GLY A 127 -1.64 -9.88 -10.68
CA GLY A 127 -1.84 -9.08 -11.89
C GLY A 127 -1.76 -7.56 -11.69
N ALA A 128 -1.61 -7.06 -10.46
CA ALA A 128 -1.31 -5.65 -10.22
C ALA A 128 0.05 -5.27 -10.84
N ASP A 129 0.15 -4.06 -11.39
CA ASP A 129 1.41 -3.53 -11.92
C ASP A 129 2.41 -3.25 -10.77
N PRO A 130 3.53 -3.99 -10.70
CA PRO A 130 4.55 -3.81 -9.65
C PRO A 130 5.10 -2.37 -9.59
N ALA A 131 5.32 -1.75 -10.75
CA ALA A 131 5.88 -0.41 -10.84
C ALA A 131 4.87 0.62 -10.35
N ALA A 132 3.59 0.45 -10.71
CA ALA A 132 2.53 1.35 -10.22
C ALA A 132 2.37 1.28 -8.70
N LEU A 133 2.50 0.09 -8.09
CA LEU A 133 2.46 -0.05 -6.63
C LEU A 133 3.60 0.70 -5.94
N ALA A 134 4.84 0.51 -6.41
CA ALA A 134 6.01 1.20 -5.86
C ALA A 134 5.90 2.73 -6.04
N ALA A 135 5.52 3.19 -7.24
CA ALA A 135 5.32 4.61 -7.53
C ALA A 135 4.26 5.24 -6.63
N ARG A 136 3.11 4.56 -6.47
CA ARG A 136 2.01 5.03 -5.62
C ARG A 136 2.43 5.14 -4.16
N TRP A 137 3.11 4.14 -3.63
CA TRP A 137 3.59 4.18 -2.25
C TRP A 137 4.61 5.30 -2.03
N ARG A 138 5.56 5.47 -2.97
CA ARG A 138 6.58 6.54 -2.89
C ARG A 138 5.96 7.93 -2.97
N ALA A 139 4.99 8.14 -3.86
CA ALA A 139 4.24 9.39 -3.93
C ALA A 139 3.50 9.65 -2.60
N GLY A 140 2.86 8.62 -2.04
CA GLY A 140 2.18 8.70 -0.75
C GLY A 140 3.12 9.07 0.40
N LYS A 141 4.35 8.54 0.41
CA LYS A 141 5.38 8.89 1.39
C LYS A 141 5.67 10.38 1.37
N VAL A 142 5.92 10.95 0.19
CA VAL A 142 6.21 12.38 0.01
C VAL A 142 5.04 13.25 0.51
N LEU A 143 3.81 12.88 0.17
CA LEU A 143 2.61 13.59 0.62
C LEU A 143 2.48 13.53 2.14
N PHE A 144 2.67 12.35 2.73
CA PHE A 144 2.63 12.16 4.18
C PHE A 144 3.68 12.99 4.91
N GLU A 145 4.92 12.98 4.44
CA GLU A 145 6.01 13.77 5.02
C GLU A 145 5.70 15.27 4.99
N SER A 146 5.11 15.75 3.90
CA SER A 146 4.78 17.17 3.73
C SER A 146 3.62 17.67 4.60
N ALA A 147 2.63 16.81 4.89
CA ALA A 147 1.36 17.24 5.49
C ALA A 147 1.00 16.54 6.82
N CYS A 148 1.37 15.27 6.98
CA CYS A 148 0.91 14.42 8.08
C CYS A 148 2.00 14.16 9.14
N ALA A 149 3.27 14.07 8.73
CA ALA A 149 4.39 13.72 9.61
C ALA A 149 4.62 14.74 10.73
N ARG A 150 4.24 16.02 10.53
CA ARG A 150 4.29 17.03 11.61
C ARG A 150 3.46 16.64 12.84
N CYS A 151 2.37 15.91 12.63
CA CYS A 151 1.46 15.46 13.69
C CYS A 151 1.71 14.00 14.08
N HIS A 152 2.05 13.16 13.10
CA HIS A 152 2.13 11.71 13.28
C HIS A 152 3.56 11.16 13.36
N THR A 153 4.58 12.04 13.29
CA THR A 153 6.01 11.71 13.15
C THR A 153 6.33 10.96 11.85
N GLU A 154 7.63 10.82 11.54
CA GLU A 154 8.08 9.97 10.45
C GLU A 154 7.67 8.52 10.71
N ASP A 155 7.18 7.83 9.69
CA ASP A 155 6.66 6.46 9.76
C ASP A 155 5.54 6.19 10.80
N GLY A 156 4.86 7.22 11.30
CA GLY A 156 3.73 7.04 12.24
C GLY A 156 4.15 6.60 13.65
N ALA A 157 5.42 6.84 14.01
CA ALA A 157 6.05 6.46 15.27
C ALA A 157 5.41 7.16 16.50
N PRO A 158 5.52 6.56 17.71
CA PRO A 158 4.85 7.05 18.91
C PRO A 158 5.55 8.23 19.61
N GLU A 159 6.67 8.71 19.07
CA GLU A 159 7.66 9.48 19.86
C GLU A 159 7.22 10.93 20.18
N TYR A 160 6.24 11.48 19.47
CA TYR A 160 5.68 12.80 19.77
C TYR A 160 4.17 12.72 20.02
N TYR A 161 3.81 12.26 21.22
CA TYR A 161 2.45 12.37 21.73
C TYR A 161 2.15 13.82 22.16
N SER A 162 1.76 14.68 21.21
CA SER A 162 0.93 15.84 21.57
C SER A 162 -0.50 15.35 21.83
N PHE A 163 -1.09 15.74 22.96
CA PHE A 163 -2.39 15.27 23.47
C PHE A 163 -3.43 15.06 22.35
N ASN A 164 -3.95 13.82 22.23
CA ASN A 164 -5.04 13.36 21.34
C ASN A 164 -4.72 12.99 19.88
N ILE A 165 -3.46 12.88 19.47
CA ILE A 165 -3.12 12.35 18.13
C ILE A 165 -3.02 10.81 18.15
N LYS A 166 -3.72 10.13 17.24
CA LYS A 166 -3.74 8.66 17.15
C LYS A 166 -2.48 8.12 16.48
N LYS A 167 -1.93 7.04 17.04
CA LYS A 167 -0.84 6.26 16.43
C LYS A 167 -1.26 5.63 15.10
N LEU A 168 -0.43 5.84 14.07
CA LEU A 168 -0.65 5.28 12.74
C LEU A 168 0.08 3.96 12.50
N ALA A 169 1.13 3.61 13.25
CA ALA A 169 1.78 2.33 13.03
C ALA A 169 0.80 1.13 13.15
N GLY A 170 0.90 0.21 12.21
CA GLY A 170 0.00 -0.93 11.98
C GLY A 170 -1.44 -0.53 11.66
N ILE A 171 -1.71 0.65 11.09
CA ILE A 171 -3.10 1.08 10.82
C ILE A 171 -3.75 0.26 9.70
N GLY A 172 -2.99 -0.13 8.67
CA GLY A 172 -3.51 -0.98 7.59
C GLY A 172 -3.91 -2.39 8.04
N ASN A 173 -3.44 -2.83 9.22
CA ASN A 173 -3.88 -4.09 9.83
C ASN A 173 -5.21 -3.96 10.60
N ARG A 174 -5.63 -2.73 10.90
CA ARG A 174 -6.82 -2.42 11.72
C ARG A 174 -7.95 -1.84 10.89
N LEU A 175 -7.62 -1.16 9.78
CA LEU A 175 -8.55 -0.47 8.91
C LEU A 175 -8.26 -0.82 7.45
N THR A 176 -9.33 -0.95 6.67
CA THR A 176 -9.26 -1.01 5.21
C THR A 176 -8.91 0.36 4.63
N PRO A 177 -8.41 0.44 3.38
CA PRO A 177 -8.14 1.72 2.72
C PRO A 177 -9.33 2.69 2.72
N ALA A 178 -10.56 2.19 2.53
CA ALA A 178 -11.77 3.00 2.57
C ALA A 178 -12.04 3.58 3.98
N GLU A 179 -11.82 2.79 5.03
CA GLU A 179 -11.95 3.28 6.42
C GLU A 179 -10.84 4.26 6.80
N ILE A 180 -9.61 4.09 6.27
CA ILE A 180 -8.54 5.08 6.44
C ILE A 180 -8.96 6.38 5.78
N LEU A 181 -9.45 6.33 4.53
CA LEU A 181 -9.93 7.50 3.80
C LEU A 181 -11.04 8.22 4.57
N GLU A 182 -12.07 7.50 5.01
CA GLU A 182 -13.17 8.07 5.80
C GLU A 182 -12.66 8.82 7.04
N ARG A 183 -11.66 8.25 7.73
CA ARG A 183 -11.05 8.89 8.91
C ARG A 183 -10.20 10.11 8.61
N THR A 184 -9.73 10.28 7.38
CA THR A 184 -9.10 11.56 6.95
C THR A 184 -10.13 12.68 6.81
N ASN A 185 -11.43 12.35 6.77
CA ASN A 185 -12.55 13.29 6.61
C ASN A 185 -12.33 14.25 5.42
N PRO A 186 -12.19 13.73 4.19
CA PRO A 186 -11.94 14.55 3.01
C PRO A 186 -13.19 15.35 2.66
N VAL A 187 -13.02 16.64 2.38
CA VAL A 187 -14.10 17.53 1.92
C VAL A 187 -14.00 17.67 0.40
N PRO A 188 -15.03 17.27 -0.37
CA PRO A 188 -15.02 17.42 -1.82
C PRO A 188 -14.95 18.91 -2.22
N MET A 189 -14.01 19.23 -3.12
CA MET A 189 -13.79 20.58 -3.68
C MET A 189 -14.09 20.64 -5.17
N GLY A 190 -14.35 19.50 -5.82
CA GLY A 190 -14.65 19.37 -7.24
C GLY A 190 -14.72 17.89 -7.67
N LEU A 191 -14.80 17.64 -8.97
CA LEU A 191 -15.05 16.29 -9.53
C LEU A 191 -14.00 15.25 -9.11
N ASN A 192 -12.75 15.64 -8.87
CA ASN A 192 -11.64 14.77 -8.43
C ASN A 192 -10.70 15.46 -7.44
N HIS A 193 -11.19 16.46 -6.71
CA HIS A 193 -10.37 17.25 -5.78
C HIS A 193 -10.99 17.24 -4.39
N TYR A 194 -10.12 17.14 -3.39
CA TYR A 194 -10.51 17.00 -2.00
C TYR A 194 -9.62 17.86 -1.11
N SER A 195 -10.20 18.37 -0.03
CA SER A 195 -9.47 19.06 1.02
C SER A 195 -9.37 18.19 2.27
N ILE A 196 -8.17 18.01 2.81
CA ILE A 196 -7.93 17.37 4.11
C ILE A 196 -7.11 18.34 4.95
N ARG A 197 -7.69 18.84 6.05
CA ARG A 197 -7.00 19.72 7.03
C ARG A 197 -6.22 20.88 6.38
N ALA A 198 -6.84 21.53 5.38
CA ALA A 198 -6.31 22.66 4.58
C ALA A 198 -5.33 22.32 3.45
N PHE A 199 -5.01 21.04 3.21
CA PHE A 199 -4.28 20.59 2.03
C PHE A 199 -5.25 20.15 0.94
N LEU A 200 -4.94 20.48 -0.31
CA LEU A 200 -5.70 20.06 -1.48
C LEU A 200 -5.01 18.86 -2.12
N TYR A 201 -5.82 17.86 -2.47
CA TYR A 201 -5.36 16.63 -3.11
C TYR A 201 -6.24 16.30 -4.30
N THR A 202 -5.65 15.74 -5.36
CA THR A 202 -6.40 14.98 -6.35
C THR A 202 -6.82 13.62 -5.78
N LYS A 203 -7.70 12.91 -6.48
CA LYS A 203 -8.05 11.53 -6.15
C LYS A 203 -6.82 10.62 -6.12
N GLU A 204 -5.93 10.75 -7.09
CA GLU A 204 -4.73 9.94 -7.23
C GLU A 204 -3.75 10.19 -6.08
N GLU A 205 -3.62 11.45 -5.65
CA GLU A 205 -2.79 11.82 -4.49
C GLU A 205 -3.35 11.26 -3.18
N ILE A 206 -4.68 11.26 -3.02
CA ILE A 206 -5.31 10.57 -1.88
C ILE A 206 -5.05 9.07 -1.94
N ASP A 207 -5.25 8.43 -3.09
CA ASP A 207 -5.04 6.98 -3.21
C ASP A 207 -3.56 6.63 -2.91
N ALA A 208 -2.62 7.50 -3.29
CA ALA A 208 -1.21 7.39 -2.93
C ALA A 208 -0.97 7.55 -1.42
N LEU A 209 -1.50 8.61 -0.82
CA LEU A 209 -1.40 8.87 0.62
C LEU A 209 -1.95 7.69 1.44
N ILE A 210 -3.13 7.18 1.07
CA ILE A 210 -3.76 6.04 1.74
C ILE A 210 -2.93 4.76 1.58
N THR A 211 -2.32 4.54 0.40
CA THR A 211 -1.42 3.40 0.18
C THR A 211 -0.20 3.46 1.10
N TYR A 212 0.40 4.64 1.28
CA TYR A 212 1.52 4.81 2.21
C TYR A 212 1.08 4.65 3.66
N VAL A 213 0.00 5.32 4.08
CA VAL A 213 -0.51 5.27 5.46
C VAL A 213 -0.91 3.84 5.86
N ALA A 214 -1.49 3.05 4.95
CA ALA A 214 -1.80 1.65 5.23
C ALA A 214 -0.54 0.81 5.52
N GLY A 215 0.60 1.19 4.93
CA GLY A 215 1.91 0.55 5.10
C GLY A 215 2.71 0.98 6.34
N LEU A 216 2.16 1.87 7.17
CA LEU A 216 2.68 2.23 8.48
C LEU A 216 2.21 1.23 9.52
#